data_AF-A0AAW0BRK5-F1
#
_entry.id   AF-A0AAW0BRK5-F1
#
_cell.length_a   1.000
_cell.length_b   1.000
_cell.length_c   1.000
_cell.angle_alpha   90.00
_cell.angle_beta   90.00
_cell.angle_gamma   90.00
#
_symmetry.space_group_name_H-M   'P 1'
#
loop_
_entity.id
_entity.type
_entity.pdbx_description
1 polymer ?
#
loop_
_entity_poly.entity_id
_entity_poly.type
_entity_poly.pdbx_seq_one_letter_code
_entity_poly.pdbx_strand_id
1 'polypeptide(L)'
;MHPDLQPASLDKLSASMRVIANKMLVSPPSMETIDQYNKALIQIQNPSSEIYGFYHIFYVSLDPARIPSPTFDRLNVGIVAPLMAGIISLQRLVTTRPNNQVFPYLWPRIVAWSHYLCKSEKSLHKKIGLSSLNRWFVGLLDFCLWMSDEIPTNTSLITSSPLSPIIAAHAWKCCFSQPTEFRQRDRALRMIKTILINSSSPLNEILAGSSLTLADLAGIIMQQTEVAIPRTTSGDRWLDLELLDHIWHLDMALDVVVFFDGIVGRRQKSIPDYPLCGALLPVGFVTTVAIAIRTLSSADPSDDEYNKTLNNSLVLLCSLAGQQRGDQVLQTALEHGLLRALIALSKRDQLGEIAGILLRLVLEFMIPSTVYYYFLKALEAAYTEAADSLAHGTHFPSHPDLARAWDRFLVTMGTRLDLRIEFDSDSGPSRGVCGNAKCGKIAARKDLNACKGCSEVLYCSRECQKVDWRARHRASCAKERDSHSKARIIYTAKERTFLRFLLHQEYLKHKFQIALDHTTGWAANRNAILFTLYDFTTFPVQVETYQASDDIIKGVFRGVGFMDMQMMHLREGAGERKWMFKLARENSEVPDALKDVAVRLDSLSRDQIRIYVAQSLQREGMVAITADI
;
A
#
# COMPACT_ATOMS: atom_id res chain seq x y z
N MET A 1 -21.72 -38.19 21.87
CA MET A 1 -21.10 -37.30 22.87
C MET A 1 -19.93 -38.05 23.49
N HIS A 2 -18.72 -37.48 23.48
CA HIS A 2 -17.51 -38.14 23.97
C HIS A 2 -17.64 -38.54 25.46
N PRO A 3 -17.11 -39.70 25.91
CA PRO A 3 -17.26 -40.16 27.30
C PRO A 3 -16.80 -39.15 28.37
N ASP A 4 -15.68 -38.45 28.12
CA ASP A 4 -15.17 -37.42 29.04
C ASP A 4 -16.06 -36.17 29.15
N LEU A 5 -17.02 -36.01 28.23
CA LEU A 5 -17.98 -34.90 28.26
C LEU A 5 -19.25 -35.26 29.02
N GLN A 6 -19.44 -36.52 29.42
CA GLN A 6 -20.64 -36.97 30.11
C GLN A 6 -20.56 -36.68 31.62
N PRO A 7 -21.69 -36.53 32.33
CA PRO A 7 -21.69 -36.33 33.79
C PRO A 7 -20.90 -37.40 34.56
N ALA A 8 -20.86 -38.63 34.08
CA ALA A 8 -20.08 -39.73 34.67
C ALA A 8 -18.56 -39.46 34.70
N SER A 9 -18.04 -38.54 33.89
CA SER A 9 -16.62 -38.16 33.97
C SER A 9 -16.28 -37.42 35.27
N LEU A 10 -17.27 -36.83 35.96
CA LEU A 10 -17.08 -36.24 37.28
C LEU A 10 -16.67 -37.27 38.34
N ASP A 11 -16.95 -38.56 38.11
CA ASP A 11 -16.51 -39.63 39.01
C ASP A 11 -14.99 -39.82 39.01
N LYS A 12 -14.31 -39.31 37.97
CA LYS A 12 -12.86 -39.27 37.90
C LYS A 12 -12.25 -38.21 38.82
N LEU A 13 -13.02 -37.26 39.32
CA LEU A 13 -12.56 -36.23 40.27
C LEU A 13 -12.56 -36.78 41.71
N SER A 14 -11.57 -36.35 42.51
CA SER A 14 -11.60 -36.54 43.97
C SER A 14 -12.89 -35.97 44.59
N ALA A 15 -13.27 -36.50 45.75
CA ALA A 15 -14.54 -36.15 46.40
C ALA A 15 -14.69 -34.64 46.66
N SER A 16 -13.61 -33.96 47.09
CA SER A 16 -13.59 -32.52 47.30
C SER A 16 -13.80 -31.75 45.98
N MET A 17 -13.13 -32.18 44.91
CA MET A 17 -13.26 -31.58 43.57
C MET A 17 -14.64 -31.79 42.98
N ARG A 18 -15.26 -32.96 43.20
CA ARG A 18 -16.61 -33.26 42.73
C ARG A 18 -17.66 -32.35 43.37
N VAL A 19 -17.50 -32.02 44.66
CA VAL A 19 -18.37 -31.04 45.33
C VAL A 19 -18.25 -29.67 44.68
N ILE A 20 -17.02 -29.20 44.40
CA ILE A 20 -16.80 -27.91 43.73
C ILE A 20 -17.35 -27.94 42.30
N ALA A 21 -17.11 -29.03 41.56
CA ALA A 21 -17.61 -29.23 40.21
C ALA A 21 -19.14 -29.19 40.13
N ASN A 22 -19.84 -29.89 41.03
CA ASN A 22 -21.29 -29.86 41.10
C ASN A 22 -21.82 -28.46 41.40
N LYS A 23 -21.15 -27.69 42.28
CA LYS A 23 -21.50 -26.28 42.52
C LYS A 23 -21.27 -25.41 41.28
N MET A 24 -20.24 -25.67 40.48
CA MET A 24 -19.98 -24.97 39.22
C MET A 24 -21.04 -25.25 38.14
N LEU A 25 -21.69 -26.42 38.18
CA LEU A 25 -22.73 -26.79 37.23
C LEU A 25 -24.08 -26.08 37.49
N VAL A 26 -24.30 -25.58 38.71
CA VAL A 26 -25.45 -24.75 39.08
C VAL A 26 -25.35 -23.39 38.39
N SER A 27 -26.43 -22.94 37.73
CA SER A 27 -26.42 -21.70 36.95
C SER A 27 -27.11 -20.55 37.69
N PRO A 28 -26.45 -19.39 37.94
CA PRO A 28 -25.00 -19.13 37.87
C PRO A 28 -24.27 -19.56 39.16
N PRO A 29 -22.98 -19.99 39.09
CA PRO A 29 -22.21 -20.32 40.28
C PRO A 29 -21.80 -19.06 41.05
N SER A 30 -21.62 -19.17 42.37
CA SER A 30 -21.16 -18.04 43.19
C SER A 30 -19.69 -17.69 42.92
N MET A 31 -19.30 -16.43 43.14
CA MET A 31 -17.90 -16.00 43.02
C MET A 31 -16.95 -16.80 43.92
N GLU A 32 -17.41 -17.17 45.10
CA GLU A 32 -16.67 -18.04 46.02
C GLU A 32 -16.45 -19.44 45.42
N THR A 33 -17.46 -20.02 44.77
CA THR A 33 -17.35 -21.32 44.10
C THR A 33 -16.32 -21.25 42.96
N ILE A 34 -16.30 -20.16 42.21
CA ILE A 34 -15.35 -19.94 41.11
C ILE A 34 -13.92 -19.82 41.64
N ASP A 35 -13.73 -19.08 42.73
CA ASP A 35 -12.42 -18.94 43.37
C ASP A 35 -11.92 -20.29 43.94
N GLN A 36 -12.80 -21.05 44.61
CA GLN A 36 -12.52 -22.40 45.07
C GLN A 36 -12.13 -23.32 43.91
N TYR A 37 -12.85 -23.25 42.79
CA TYR A 37 -12.57 -24.01 41.57
C TYR A 37 -11.21 -23.66 40.96
N ASN A 38 -10.88 -22.37 40.85
CA ASN A 38 -9.57 -21.93 40.34
C ASN A 38 -8.41 -22.38 41.23
N LYS A 39 -8.55 -22.23 42.55
CA LYS A 39 -7.54 -22.71 43.51
C LYS A 39 -7.36 -24.22 43.42
N ALA A 40 -8.46 -24.95 43.32
CA ALA A 40 -8.47 -26.39 43.12
C ALA A 40 -7.66 -26.80 41.87
N LEU A 41 -7.89 -26.13 40.74
CA LEU A 41 -7.17 -26.40 39.50
C LEU A 41 -5.69 -26.03 39.57
N ILE A 42 -5.32 -24.96 40.28
CA ILE A 42 -3.91 -24.59 40.52
C ILE A 42 -3.19 -25.71 41.30
N GLN A 43 -3.88 -26.41 42.19
CA GLN A 43 -3.29 -27.47 43.02
C GLN A 43 -3.08 -28.79 42.28
N ILE A 44 -3.63 -28.97 41.08
CA ILE A 44 -3.41 -30.16 40.24
C ILE A 44 -2.03 -30.04 39.60
N GLN A 45 -1.01 -30.47 40.34
CA GLN A 45 0.39 -30.41 39.90
C GLN A 45 0.77 -31.56 38.94
N ASN A 46 0.01 -32.66 38.92
CA ASN A 46 0.26 -33.82 38.06
C ASN A 46 -0.96 -34.16 37.19
N PRO A 47 -0.79 -34.42 35.87
CA PRO A 47 -1.88 -34.85 34.99
C PRO A 47 -2.33 -36.28 35.33
N SER A 48 -3.21 -36.39 36.33
CA SER A 48 -3.91 -37.61 36.70
C SER A 48 -5.17 -37.81 35.83
N SER A 49 -5.84 -38.94 35.98
CA SER A 49 -7.16 -39.17 35.37
C SER A 49 -8.23 -38.15 35.80
N GLU A 50 -7.98 -37.38 36.86
CA GLU A 50 -8.91 -36.35 37.36
C GLU A 50 -9.11 -35.23 36.32
N ILE A 51 -8.11 -34.97 35.47
CA ILE A 51 -8.18 -33.91 34.45
C ILE A 51 -9.38 -34.06 33.52
N TYR A 52 -9.76 -35.31 33.22
CA TYR A 52 -10.85 -35.61 32.30
C TYR A 52 -12.23 -35.28 32.87
N GLY A 53 -12.36 -35.23 34.20
CA GLY A 53 -13.61 -34.85 34.84
C GLY A 53 -13.95 -33.37 34.67
N PHE A 54 -12.95 -32.52 34.41
CA PHE A 54 -13.17 -31.10 34.16
C PHE A 54 -13.75 -30.80 32.77
N TYR A 55 -13.54 -31.69 31.79
CA TYR A 55 -14.08 -31.49 30.43
C TYR A 55 -15.60 -31.40 30.41
N HIS A 56 -16.30 -32.17 31.25
CA HIS A 56 -17.75 -32.05 31.39
C HIS A 56 -18.16 -30.67 31.92
N ILE A 57 -17.44 -30.15 32.91
CA ILE A 57 -17.71 -28.83 33.49
C ILE A 57 -17.56 -27.74 32.43
N PHE A 58 -16.49 -27.76 31.62
CA PHE A 58 -16.33 -26.78 30.54
C PHE A 58 -17.40 -26.95 29.46
N TYR A 59 -17.73 -28.18 29.08
CA TYR A 59 -18.75 -28.45 28.07
C TYR A 59 -20.11 -27.86 28.46
N VAL A 60 -20.53 -28.07 29.71
CA VAL A 60 -21.80 -27.51 30.23
C VAL A 60 -21.70 -26.00 30.48
N SER A 61 -20.56 -25.50 30.96
CA SER A 61 -20.38 -24.07 31.26
C SER A 61 -20.34 -23.22 29.99
N LEU A 62 -19.76 -23.76 28.92
CA LEU A 62 -19.66 -23.11 27.61
C LEU A 62 -20.90 -23.35 26.75
N ASP A 63 -22.01 -23.83 27.30
CA ASP A 63 -23.22 -24.04 26.50
C ASP A 63 -23.67 -22.74 25.82
N PRO A 64 -23.84 -22.71 24.48
CA PRO A 64 -24.33 -21.53 23.78
C PRO A 64 -25.69 -21.04 24.29
N ALA A 65 -26.53 -21.94 24.83
CA ALA A 65 -27.81 -21.56 25.44
C ALA A 65 -27.65 -20.72 26.73
N ARG A 66 -26.45 -20.70 27.33
CA ARG A 66 -26.11 -19.86 28.48
C ARG A 66 -25.57 -18.48 28.09
N ILE A 67 -25.37 -18.21 26.79
CA ILE A 67 -24.96 -16.88 26.31
C ILE A 67 -26.11 -15.89 26.58
N PRO A 68 -25.88 -14.79 27.31
CA PRO A 68 -26.92 -13.80 27.56
C PRO A 68 -27.45 -13.19 26.26
N SER A 69 -28.75 -12.90 26.22
CA SER A 69 -29.34 -12.15 25.10
C SER A 69 -28.68 -10.77 24.99
N PRO A 70 -28.33 -10.30 23.78
CA PRO A 70 -27.71 -8.99 23.58
C PRO A 70 -28.55 -7.80 24.08
N THR A 71 -29.86 -7.99 24.27
CA THR A 71 -30.79 -6.97 24.78
C THR A 71 -30.72 -6.73 26.29
N PHE A 72 -29.98 -7.55 27.05
CA PHE A 72 -29.90 -7.41 28.50
C PHE A 72 -28.82 -6.39 28.93
N ASP A 73 -29.24 -5.17 29.27
CA ASP A 73 -28.39 -4.15 29.93
C ASP A 73 -27.76 -4.64 31.24
N ARG A 74 -28.36 -5.67 31.86
CA ARG A 74 -27.85 -6.35 33.06
C ARG A 74 -26.99 -7.56 32.71
N LEU A 75 -25.95 -7.33 31.92
CA LEU A 75 -24.83 -8.28 31.77
C LEU A 75 -24.32 -8.67 33.18
N ASN A 76 -24.61 -9.90 33.60
CA ASN A 76 -24.30 -10.42 34.93
C ASN A 76 -22.83 -10.86 34.95
N VAL A 77 -21.98 -10.10 35.65
CA VAL A 77 -20.55 -10.41 35.82
C VAL A 77 -20.34 -11.84 36.36
N GLY A 78 -21.29 -12.34 37.14
CA GLY A 78 -21.29 -13.72 37.65
C GLY A 78 -21.40 -14.82 36.59
N ILE A 79 -21.77 -14.51 35.35
CA ILE A 79 -21.76 -15.48 34.23
C ILE A 79 -20.43 -15.45 33.49
N VAL A 80 -19.82 -14.27 33.37
CA VAL A 80 -18.57 -14.09 32.60
C VAL A 80 -17.35 -14.53 33.42
N ALA A 81 -17.30 -14.26 34.72
CA ALA A 81 -16.21 -14.70 35.58
C ALA A 81 -15.96 -16.23 35.60
N PRO A 82 -16.98 -17.11 35.72
CA PRO A 82 -16.77 -18.56 35.65
C PRO A 82 -16.31 -19.01 34.26
N LEU A 83 -16.77 -18.33 33.21
CA LEU A 83 -16.33 -18.58 31.84
C LEU A 83 -14.83 -18.29 31.69
N MET A 84 -14.40 -17.10 32.14
CA MET A 84 -13.02 -16.62 32.18
C MET A 84 -12.08 -17.58 32.91
N ALA A 85 -12.49 -17.98 34.11
CA ALA A 85 -11.85 -19.03 34.88
C ALA A 85 -11.74 -20.32 34.06
N GLY A 86 -12.83 -20.67 33.37
CA GLY A 86 -12.95 -21.84 32.51
C GLY A 86 -11.85 -21.99 31.47
N ILE A 87 -11.57 -20.95 30.66
CA ILE A 87 -10.52 -21.07 29.62
C ILE A 87 -9.11 -21.04 30.18
N ILE A 88 -8.83 -20.23 31.21
CA ILE A 88 -7.51 -20.25 31.86
C ILE A 88 -7.22 -21.66 32.38
N SER A 89 -8.26 -22.31 32.91
CA SER A 89 -8.22 -23.70 33.33
C SER A 89 -7.99 -24.63 32.15
N LEU A 90 -8.78 -24.49 31.08
CA LEU A 90 -8.65 -25.30 29.86
C LEU A 90 -7.23 -25.19 29.27
N GLN A 91 -6.67 -24.00 29.18
CA GLN A 91 -5.30 -23.73 28.73
C GLN A 91 -4.30 -24.57 29.52
N ARG A 92 -4.41 -24.59 30.86
CA ARG A 92 -3.53 -25.40 31.72
C ARG A 92 -3.73 -26.89 31.51
N LEU A 93 -4.97 -27.35 31.45
CA LEU A 93 -5.23 -28.78 31.28
C LEU A 93 -4.65 -29.29 29.98
N VAL A 94 -4.84 -28.50 28.93
CA VAL A 94 -4.41 -28.79 27.58
C VAL A 94 -2.88 -28.87 27.54
N THR A 95 -2.16 -27.90 28.10
CA THR A 95 -0.68 -27.96 28.16
C THR A 95 -0.11 -29.21 28.87
N THR A 96 -0.90 -29.89 29.70
CA THR A 96 -0.44 -31.10 30.42
C THR A 96 -0.73 -32.41 29.68
N ARG A 97 -1.88 -32.54 28.99
CA ARG A 97 -2.22 -33.68 28.11
C ARG A 97 -3.32 -33.32 27.12
N PRO A 98 -3.03 -33.28 25.81
CA PRO A 98 -4.07 -33.08 24.82
C PRO A 98 -5.00 -34.29 24.76
N ASN A 99 -6.32 -34.09 24.91
CA ASN A 99 -7.30 -35.07 24.44
C ASN A 99 -7.94 -34.59 23.14
N ASN A 100 -7.34 -34.98 22.03
CA ASN A 100 -7.72 -34.57 20.67
C ASN A 100 -9.16 -34.93 20.34
N GLN A 101 -9.73 -35.93 21.01
CA GLN A 101 -11.09 -36.40 20.73
C GLN A 101 -12.17 -35.53 21.38
N VAL A 102 -11.83 -34.76 22.41
CA VAL A 102 -12.78 -33.88 23.12
C VAL A 102 -12.90 -32.52 22.44
N PHE A 103 -11.80 -32.01 21.88
CA PHE A 103 -11.72 -30.66 21.34
C PHE A 103 -12.78 -30.34 20.25
N PRO A 104 -13.08 -31.23 19.28
CA PRO A 104 -14.15 -31.00 18.30
C PRO A 104 -15.52 -30.66 18.89
N TYR A 105 -15.79 -31.10 20.13
CA TYR A 105 -17.05 -30.82 20.81
C TYR A 105 -17.01 -29.52 21.64
N LEU A 106 -15.82 -29.10 22.09
CA LEU A 106 -15.63 -27.87 22.85
C LEU A 106 -15.47 -26.66 21.94
N TRP A 107 -14.82 -26.81 20.79
CA TRP A 107 -14.50 -25.69 19.91
C TRP A 107 -15.72 -24.87 19.47
N PRO A 108 -16.84 -25.45 18.99
CA PRO A 108 -18.02 -24.66 18.62
C PRO A 108 -18.58 -23.83 19.78
N ARG A 109 -18.46 -24.35 21.01
CA ARG A 109 -18.89 -23.69 22.25
C ARG A 109 -17.97 -22.53 22.62
N ILE A 110 -16.65 -22.75 22.53
CA ILE A 110 -15.62 -21.71 22.73
C ILE A 110 -15.82 -20.57 21.72
N VAL A 111 -16.01 -20.91 20.45
CA VAL A 111 -16.22 -19.93 19.37
C VAL A 111 -17.48 -19.09 19.61
N ALA A 112 -18.59 -19.71 20.00
CA ALA A 112 -19.85 -19.00 20.26
C ALA A 112 -19.68 -17.96 21.39
N TRP A 113 -19.03 -18.34 22.49
CA TRP A 113 -18.75 -17.44 23.60
C TRP A 113 -17.76 -16.34 23.24
N SER A 114 -16.66 -16.66 22.57
CA SER A 114 -15.67 -15.68 22.14
C SER A 114 -16.27 -14.63 21.21
N HIS A 115 -17.13 -15.04 20.27
CA HIS A 115 -17.85 -14.11 19.41
C HIS A 115 -18.82 -13.21 20.18
N TYR A 116 -19.55 -13.74 21.17
CA TYR A 116 -20.37 -12.92 22.08
C TYR A 116 -19.52 -11.89 22.85
N LEU A 117 -18.35 -12.29 23.34
CA LEU A 117 -17.41 -11.41 24.04
C LEU A 117 -16.86 -10.31 23.13
N CYS A 118 -16.51 -10.62 21.88
CA CYS A 118 -16.11 -9.62 20.87
C CYS A 118 -17.21 -8.58 20.65
N LYS A 119 -18.47 -9.02 20.46
CA LYS A 119 -19.62 -8.11 20.24
C LYS A 119 -19.96 -7.27 21.47
N SER A 120 -19.67 -7.78 22.66
CA SER A 120 -20.00 -7.15 23.93
C SER A 120 -18.83 -6.38 24.56
N GLU A 121 -17.69 -6.23 23.87
CA GLU A 121 -16.43 -5.67 24.38
C GLU A 121 -16.66 -4.34 25.13
N LYS A 122 -17.33 -3.38 24.50
CA LYS A 122 -17.56 -2.04 25.08
C LYS A 122 -18.36 -2.08 26.38
N SER A 123 -19.37 -2.94 26.45
CA SER A 123 -20.22 -3.10 27.64
C SER A 123 -19.50 -3.87 28.75
N LEU A 124 -18.72 -4.89 28.38
CA LEU A 124 -17.94 -5.71 29.30
C LEU A 124 -16.78 -4.94 29.90
N HIS A 125 -16.07 -4.15 29.09
CA HIS A 125 -14.95 -3.32 29.51
C HIS A 125 -15.29 -2.48 30.74
N LYS A 126 -16.48 -1.84 30.75
CA LYS A 126 -16.95 -1.01 31.86
C LYS A 126 -17.21 -1.80 33.16
N LYS A 127 -17.50 -3.10 33.07
CA LYS A 127 -17.93 -3.94 34.20
C LYS A 127 -16.82 -4.80 34.79
N ILE A 128 -15.98 -5.41 33.95
CA ILE A 128 -14.95 -6.38 34.37
C ILE A 128 -13.51 -5.90 34.14
N GLY A 129 -13.36 -4.71 33.54
CA GLY A 129 -12.08 -4.11 33.18
C GLY A 129 -11.49 -4.69 31.88
N LEU A 130 -10.75 -3.85 31.15
CA LEU A 130 -10.06 -4.23 29.91
C LEU A 130 -9.07 -5.38 30.11
N SER A 131 -8.40 -5.40 31.27
CA SER A 131 -7.33 -6.36 31.55
C SER A 131 -7.82 -7.80 31.61
N SER A 132 -9.01 -8.02 32.16
CA SER A 132 -9.64 -9.34 32.23
C SER A 132 -10.06 -9.82 30.84
N LEU A 133 -10.69 -8.96 30.05
CA LEU A 133 -11.13 -9.31 28.71
C LEU A 133 -9.94 -9.58 27.78
N ASN A 134 -8.87 -8.78 27.85
CA ASN A 134 -7.67 -9.06 27.05
C ASN A 134 -6.99 -10.36 27.44
N ARG A 135 -6.92 -10.69 28.74
CA ARG A 135 -6.40 -11.99 29.21
C ARG A 135 -7.18 -13.17 28.65
N TRP A 136 -8.49 -13.02 28.41
CA TRP A 136 -9.29 -14.04 27.73
C TRP A 136 -8.74 -14.35 26.36
N PHE A 137 -8.64 -13.30 25.54
CA PHE A 137 -8.31 -13.44 24.14
C PHE A 137 -6.85 -13.86 23.94
N VAL A 138 -5.93 -13.36 24.77
CA VAL A 138 -4.55 -13.83 24.80
C VAL A 138 -4.48 -15.32 25.19
N GLY A 139 -5.15 -15.72 26.28
CA GLY A 139 -5.17 -17.12 26.71
C GLY A 139 -5.85 -18.06 25.70
N LEU A 140 -6.87 -17.56 25.00
CA LEU A 140 -7.52 -18.29 23.90
C LEU A 140 -6.58 -18.47 22.71
N LEU A 141 -5.80 -17.45 22.32
CA LEU A 141 -4.80 -17.58 21.26
C LEU A 141 -3.69 -18.56 21.63
N ASP A 142 -3.16 -18.46 22.85
CA ASP A 142 -2.16 -19.41 23.37
C ASP A 142 -2.69 -20.84 23.34
N PHE A 143 -3.94 -21.02 23.78
CA PHE A 143 -4.61 -22.31 23.74
C PHE A 143 -4.78 -22.83 22.31
N CYS A 144 -5.22 -21.99 21.37
CA CYS A 144 -5.34 -22.37 19.96
C CYS A 144 -3.98 -22.75 19.37
N LEU A 145 -2.91 -22.00 19.71
CA LEU A 145 -1.57 -22.22 19.17
C LEU A 145 -1.03 -23.56 19.61
N TRP A 146 -1.09 -23.79 20.91
CA TRP A 146 -0.69 -25.07 21.46
C TRP A 146 -1.48 -26.24 20.82
N MET A 147 -2.80 -26.07 20.64
CA MET A 147 -3.64 -27.11 20.02
C MET A 147 -3.31 -27.37 18.56
N SER A 148 -2.82 -26.35 17.84
CA SER A 148 -2.41 -26.43 16.44
C SER A 148 -1.04 -27.09 16.30
N ASP A 149 -0.07 -26.72 17.15
CA ASP A 149 1.30 -27.21 17.08
C ASP A 149 1.40 -28.70 17.43
N GLU A 150 0.65 -29.15 18.43
CA GLU A 150 0.67 -30.56 18.87
C GLU A 150 -0.18 -31.47 17.97
N ILE A 151 -1.20 -30.92 17.30
CA ILE A 151 -2.27 -31.71 16.67
C ILE A 151 -2.76 -31.03 15.37
N PRO A 152 -2.19 -31.39 14.21
CA PRO A 152 -2.54 -30.77 12.93
C PRO A 152 -4.04 -30.86 12.55
N THR A 153 -4.76 -31.90 13.01
CA THR A 153 -6.21 -32.03 12.74
C THR A 153 -7.03 -30.94 13.44
N ASN A 154 -6.53 -30.37 14.54
CA ASN A 154 -7.20 -29.26 15.22
C ASN A 154 -7.00 -27.94 14.49
N THR A 155 -5.89 -27.76 13.77
CA THR A 155 -5.68 -26.58 12.93
C THR A 155 -6.82 -26.44 11.93
N SER A 156 -7.18 -27.53 11.23
CA SER A 156 -8.31 -27.52 10.28
C SER A 156 -9.64 -27.18 10.95
N LEU A 157 -9.89 -27.68 12.16
CA LEU A 157 -11.09 -27.36 12.93
C LEU A 157 -11.13 -25.87 13.35
N ILE A 158 -10.00 -25.33 13.78
CA ILE A 158 -9.88 -23.93 14.18
C ILE A 158 -10.07 -23.04 12.95
N THR A 159 -9.38 -23.31 11.84
CA THR A 159 -9.41 -22.47 10.63
C THR A 159 -10.70 -22.59 9.83
N SER A 160 -11.39 -23.74 9.87
CA SER A 160 -12.67 -23.94 9.16
C SER A 160 -13.86 -23.22 9.80
N SER A 161 -13.74 -22.75 11.05
CA SER A 161 -14.81 -22.02 11.71
C SER A 161 -14.87 -20.57 11.18
N PRO A 162 -16.02 -20.09 10.67
CA PRO A 162 -16.15 -18.76 10.04
C PRO A 162 -15.94 -17.60 11.02
N LEU A 163 -16.04 -17.86 12.33
CA LEU A 163 -15.85 -16.88 13.40
C LEU A 163 -14.41 -16.82 13.92
N SER A 164 -13.58 -17.81 13.58
CA SER A 164 -12.18 -17.85 14.05
C SER A 164 -11.37 -16.63 13.58
N PRO A 165 -11.49 -16.16 12.33
CA PRO A 165 -10.78 -14.96 11.85
C PRO A 165 -11.18 -13.70 12.62
N ILE A 166 -12.47 -13.57 12.96
CA ILE A 166 -12.99 -12.47 13.78
C ILE A 166 -12.38 -12.49 15.18
N ILE A 167 -12.36 -13.67 15.81
CA ILE A 167 -11.80 -13.86 17.15
C ILE A 167 -10.29 -13.58 17.13
N ALA A 168 -9.57 -14.06 16.11
CA ALA A 168 -8.14 -13.86 15.95
C ALA A 168 -7.79 -12.37 15.78
N ALA A 169 -8.52 -11.64 14.92
CA ALA A 169 -8.30 -10.21 14.73
C ALA A 169 -8.56 -9.41 16.01
N HIS A 170 -9.64 -9.74 16.75
CA HIS A 170 -9.92 -9.10 18.03
C HIS A 170 -8.85 -9.43 19.09
N ALA A 171 -8.40 -10.67 19.13
CA ALA A 171 -7.35 -11.07 20.05
C ALA A 171 -6.02 -10.39 19.74
N TRP A 172 -5.71 -10.15 18.46
CA TRP A 172 -4.56 -9.35 18.04
C TRP A 172 -4.59 -7.96 18.67
N LYS A 173 -5.73 -7.25 18.56
CA LYS A 173 -5.95 -5.95 19.19
C LYS A 173 -5.70 -5.99 20.70
N CYS A 174 -6.18 -7.03 21.37
CA CYS A 174 -5.99 -7.23 22.81
C CYS A 174 -4.52 -7.40 23.20
N CYS A 175 -3.73 -8.14 22.40
CA CYS A 175 -2.30 -8.34 22.63
C CYS A 175 -1.51 -7.02 22.63
N PHE A 176 -1.91 -6.07 21.77
CA PHE A 176 -1.25 -4.77 21.63
C PHE A 176 -1.76 -3.70 22.62
N SER A 177 -2.95 -3.90 23.18
CA SER A 177 -3.50 -3.01 24.21
C SER A 177 -2.83 -3.19 25.59
N GLN A 178 -1.92 -4.14 25.75
CA GLN A 178 -1.19 -4.40 26.99
C GLN A 178 0.33 -4.41 26.74
N PRO A 179 1.13 -4.05 27.76
CA PRO A 179 2.56 -4.38 27.78
C PRO A 179 2.69 -5.90 27.95
N THR A 180 2.45 -6.63 26.86
CA THR A 180 2.65 -8.07 26.76
C THR A 180 4.11 -8.37 26.49
N GLU A 181 4.59 -9.48 27.04
CA GLU A 181 5.91 -10.00 26.70
C GLU A 181 5.99 -10.28 25.19
N PHE A 182 7.15 -10.02 24.60
CA PHE A 182 7.44 -10.27 23.20
C PHE A 182 7.00 -11.68 22.73
N ARG A 183 7.26 -12.71 23.56
CA ARG A 183 6.86 -14.10 23.29
C ARG A 183 5.35 -14.29 23.14
N GLN A 184 4.53 -13.57 23.89
CA GLN A 184 3.08 -13.66 23.75
C GLN A 184 2.60 -13.03 22.44
N ARG A 185 3.25 -11.96 22.00
CA ARG A 185 2.96 -11.32 20.71
C ARG A 185 3.33 -12.23 19.55
N ASP A 186 4.48 -12.89 19.61
CA ASP A 186 4.91 -13.89 18.61
C ASP A 186 3.90 -15.04 18.49
N ARG A 187 3.54 -15.65 19.62
CA ARG A 187 2.56 -16.72 19.66
C ARG A 187 1.20 -16.31 19.10
N ALA A 188 0.72 -15.14 19.52
CA ALA A 188 -0.51 -14.58 18.99
C ALA A 188 -0.43 -14.43 17.47
N LEU A 189 0.66 -13.85 16.97
CA LEU A 189 0.86 -13.62 15.55
C LEU A 189 0.90 -14.93 14.75
N ARG A 190 1.50 -16.01 15.27
CA ARG A 190 1.57 -17.32 14.59
C ARG A 190 0.19 -17.91 14.40
N MET A 191 -0.63 -17.83 15.44
CA MET A 191 -2.02 -18.25 15.38
C MET A 191 -2.84 -17.37 14.44
N ILE A 192 -2.68 -16.05 14.53
CA ILE A 192 -3.38 -15.10 13.66
C ILE A 192 -3.05 -15.36 12.20
N LYS A 193 -1.77 -15.51 11.84
CA LYS A 193 -1.33 -15.88 10.49
C LYS A 193 -2.01 -17.17 10.04
N THR A 194 -1.97 -18.21 10.88
CA THR A 194 -2.58 -19.51 10.57
C THR A 194 -4.09 -19.39 10.36
N ILE A 195 -4.81 -18.66 11.20
CA ILE A 195 -6.26 -18.47 11.10
C ILE A 195 -6.64 -17.61 9.90
N LEU A 196 -5.97 -16.47 9.73
CA LEU A 196 -6.31 -15.50 8.70
C LEU A 196 -5.97 -16.01 7.30
N ILE A 197 -4.80 -16.62 7.10
CA ILE A 197 -4.41 -17.13 5.77
C ILE A 197 -5.29 -18.30 5.32
N ASN A 198 -5.76 -19.13 6.24
CA ASN A 198 -6.65 -20.25 5.92
C ASN A 198 -8.14 -19.85 5.90
N SER A 199 -8.45 -18.58 6.18
CA SER A 199 -9.81 -18.05 6.18
C SER A 199 -10.32 -17.81 4.77
N SER A 200 -11.54 -18.24 4.48
CA SER A 200 -12.28 -17.78 3.30
C SER A 200 -13.07 -16.49 3.54
N SER A 201 -13.14 -16.01 4.78
CA SER A 201 -13.93 -14.82 5.16
C SER A 201 -13.33 -13.53 4.59
N PRO A 202 -14.13 -12.67 3.94
CA PRO A 202 -13.67 -11.36 3.47
C PRO A 202 -13.16 -10.46 4.61
N LEU A 203 -12.13 -9.65 4.35
CA LEU A 203 -11.56 -8.72 5.33
C LEU A 203 -12.64 -7.84 6.00
N ASN A 204 -13.60 -7.33 5.23
CA ASN A 204 -14.67 -6.48 5.77
C ASN A 204 -15.54 -7.19 6.82
N GLU A 205 -15.79 -8.49 6.67
CA GLU A 205 -16.55 -9.27 7.65
C GLU A 205 -15.72 -9.50 8.92
N ILE A 206 -14.42 -9.73 8.75
CA ILE A 206 -13.48 -9.90 9.87
C ILE A 206 -13.41 -8.61 10.70
N LEU A 207 -13.25 -7.47 10.03
CA LEU A 207 -13.21 -6.14 10.66
C LEU A 207 -14.53 -5.83 11.38
N ALA A 208 -15.67 -6.00 10.70
CA ALA A 208 -16.99 -5.76 11.27
C ALA A 208 -17.27 -6.65 12.50
N GLY A 209 -16.92 -7.94 12.43
CA GLY A 209 -17.12 -8.88 13.54
C GLY A 209 -16.20 -8.63 14.74
N SER A 210 -14.98 -8.13 14.50
CA SER A 210 -13.96 -7.89 15.54
C SER A 210 -14.06 -6.51 16.18
N SER A 211 -15.00 -5.67 15.74
CA SER A 211 -15.09 -4.25 16.13
C SER A 211 -13.80 -3.47 15.80
N LEU A 212 -13.10 -3.87 14.74
CA LEU A 212 -11.93 -3.17 14.21
C LEU A 212 -12.32 -2.36 12.98
N THR A 213 -11.75 -1.17 12.89
CA THR A 213 -11.67 -0.45 11.62
C THR A 213 -10.41 -0.88 10.87
N LEU A 214 -10.35 -0.54 9.59
CA LEU A 214 -9.16 -0.74 8.77
C LEU A 214 -7.95 0.04 9.31
N ALA A 215 -8.19 1.23 9.87
CA ALA A 215 -7.16 2.04 10.52
C ALA A 215 -6.65 1.39 11.81
N ASP A 216 -7.52 0.75 12.59
CA ASP A 216 -7.11 0.01 13.79
C ASP A 216 -6.20 -1.17 13.40
N LEU A 217 -6.57 -1.93 12.36
CA LEU A 217 -5.75 -3.04 11.86
C LEU A 217 -4.38 -2.54 11.36
N ALA A 218 -4.35 -1.46 10.58
CA ALA A 218 -3.11 -0.85 10.12
C ALA A 218 -2.22 -0.39 11.30
N GLY A 219 -2.81 0.20 12.34
CA GLY A 219 -2.10 0.59 13.56
C GLY A 219 -1.51 -0.61 14.32
N ILE A 220 -2.24 -1.72 14.41
CA ILE A 220 -1.76 -2.97 15.02
C ILE A 220 -0.57 -3.54 14.23
N ILE A 221 -0.69 -3.59 12.89
CA ILE A 221 0.40 -4.04 12.01
C ILE A 221 1.63 -3.15 12.18
N MET A 222 1.46 -1.82 12.20
CA MET A 222 2.57 -0.90 12.41
C MET A 222 3.25 -1.14 13.76
N GLN A 223 2.49 -1.22 14.86
CA GLN A 223 3.04 -1.50 16.18
C GLN A 223 3.78 -2.84 16.24
N GLN A 224 3.27 -3.87 15.55
CA GLN A 224 3.92 -5.17 15.45
C GLN A 224 5.28 -5.05 14.74
N THR A 225 5.33 -4.29 13.65
CA THR A 225 6.57 -4.10 12.89
C THR A 225 7.56 -3.12 13.53
N GLU A 226 7.11 -2.14 14.31
CA GLU A 226 8.00 -1.22 15.03
C GLU A 226 8.80 -1.92 16.13
N VAL A 227 8.21 -2.94 16.76
CA VAL A 227 8.92 -3.82 17.70
C VAL A 227 9.97 -4.66 16.96
N ALA A 228 9.68 -5.00 15.70
CA ALA A 228 10.53 -5.80 14.84
C ALA A 228 11.61 -4.99 14.11
N ILE A 229 11.62 -3.65 14.17
CA ILE A 229 12.71 -2.88 13.59
C ILE A 229 13.71 -2.54 14.69
N PRO A 230 14.97 -2.98 14.54
CA PRO A 230 15.99 -2.65 15.51
C PRO A 230 16.19 -1.13 15.57
N ARG A 231 15.97 -0.55 16.76
CA ARG A 231 16.08 0.91 16.97
C ARG A 231 17.52 1.43 17.03
N THR A 232 18.53 0.58 16.89
CA THR A 232 19.91 0.99 17.09
C THR A 232 20.57 1.39 15.77
N THR A 233 21.07 2.63 15.78
CA THR A 233 21.97 3.19 14.77
C THR A 233 23.43 2.81 15.01
N SER A 234 23.74 2.11 16.11
CA SER A 234 25.09 1.66 16.42
C SER A 234 25.37 0.36 15.67
N GLY A 235 26.39 0.36 14.81
CA GLY A 235 26.80 -0.79 13.98
C GLY A 235 27.36 -1.99 14.75
N ASP A 236 26.82 -2.28 15.93
CA ASP A 236 27.16 -3.47 16.69
C ASP A 236 26.50 -4.69 16.04
N ARG A 237 27.28 -5.76 15.87
CA ARG A 237 26.82 -7.05 15.37
C ARG A 237 25.75 -7.57 16.33
N TRP A 238 24.52 -7.69 15.83
CA TRP A 238 23.44 -8.38 16.51
C TRP A 238 23.85 -9.82 16.82
N LEU A 239 23.35 -10.35 17.95
CA LEU A 239 23.28 -11.80 18.11
C LEU A 239 22.26 -12.30 17.09
N ASP A 240 22.67 -13.21 16.21
CA ASP A 240 21.88 -13.70 15.06
C ASP A 240 20.44 -14.11 15.45
N LEU A 241 20.24 -14.59 16.68
CA LEU A 241 18.95 -15.00 17.21
C LEU A 241 17.93 -13.87 17.37
N GLU A 242 18.34 -12.68 17.83
CA GLU A 242 17.40 -11.57 17.98
C GLU A 242 16.95 -11.07 16.60
N LEU A 243 17.88 -10.96 15.64
CA LEU A 243 17.56 -10.52 14.29
C LEU A 243 16.56 -11.47 13.61
N LEU A 244 16.70 -12.78 13.79
CA LEU A 244 15.75 -13.78 13.30
C LEU A 244 14.34 -13.53 13.87
N ASP A 245 14.18 -13.36 15.18
CA ASP A 245 12.87 -13.11 15.77
C ASP A 245 12.20 -11.85 15.18
N HIS A 246 12.97 -10.79 14.99
CA HIS A 246 12.49 -9.55 14.36
C HIS A 246 12.04 -9.79 12.91
N ILE A 247 12.81 -10.55 12.16
CA ILE A 247 12.50 -10.88 10.76
C ILE A 247 11.24 -11.72 10.63
N TRP A 248 11.05 -12.69 11.53
CA TRP A 248 9.81 -13.47 11.60
C TRP A 248 8.59 -12.58 11.84
N HIS A 249 8.66 -11.64 12.79
CA HIS A 249 7.55 -10.71 13.02
C HIS A 249 7.22 -9.85 11.83
N LEU A 250 8.25 -9.38 11.12
CA LEU A 250 8.07 -8.63 9.90
C LEU A 250 7.45 -9.52 8.81
N ASP A 251 8.01 -10.69 8.52
CA ASP A 251 7.49 -11.64 7.53
C ASP A 251 6.00 -11.93 7.73
N MET A 252 5.62 -12.17 8.98
CA MET A 252 4.24 -12.48 9.32
C MET A 252 3.31 -11.28 9.16
N ALA A 253 3.74 -10.08 9.53
CA ALA A 253 2.99 -8.86 9.29
C ALA A 253 2.81 -8.61 7.78
N LEU A 254 3.87 -8.84 6.99
CA LEU A 254 3.83 -8.73 5.54
C LEU A 254 2.90 -9.76 4.91
N ASP A 255 2.94 -11.01 5.35
CA ASP A 255 2.06 -12.08 4.86
C ASP A 255 0.59 -11.77 5.10
N VAL A 256 0.25 -11.17 6.25
CA VAL A 256 -1.13 -10.72 6.52
C VAL A 256 -1.56 -9.65 5.51
N VAL A 257 -0.69 -8.68 5.22
CA VAL A 257 -1.01 -7.61 4.25
C VAL A 257 -1.16 -8.21 2.85
N VAL A 258 -0.19 -9.01 2.43
CA VAL A 258 -0.17 -9.70 1.14
C VAL A 258 -1.40 -10.58 0.93
N PHE A 259 -1.82 -11.29 1.97
CA PHE A 259 -3.01 -12.13 1.96
C PHE A 259 -4.29 -11.30 1.78
N PHE A 260 -4.50 -10.28 2.62
CA PHE A 260 -5.75 -9.52 2.61
C PHE A 260 -5.94 -8.67 1.37
N ASP A 261 -4.84 -8.10 0.87
CA ASP A 261 -4.86 -7.34 -0.38
C ASP A 261 -4.79 -8.28 -1.60
N GLY A 262 -4.63 -9.60 -1.42
CA GLY A 262 -4.63 -10.58 -2.50
C GLY A 262 -3.46 -10.38 -3.47
N ILE A 263 -2.33 -9.86 -2.96
CA ILE A 263 -1.16 -9.45 -3.74
C ILE A 263 -0.46 -10.67 -4.36
N VAL A 264 -0.47 -11.82 -3.67
CA VAL A 264 0.10 -13.08 -4.18
C VAL A 264 -0.93 -13.85 -5.02
N GLY A 265 -0.57 -14.16 -6.27
CA GLY A 265 -1.27 -15.14 -7.09
C GLY A 265 -2.28 -14.59 -8.12
N ARG A 266 -2.53 -13.28 -8.19
CA ARG A 266 -3.40 -12.70 -9.23
C ARG A 266 -2.61 -11.83 -10.19
N ARG A 267 -2.38 -12.33 -11.42
CA ARG A 267 -2.07 -11.51 -12.60
C ARG A 267 -3.30 -10.67 -13.01
N GLN A 268 -3.84 -9.85 -12.11
CA GLN A 268 -4.92 -8.93 -12.47
C GLN A 268 -4.32 -7.70 -13.16
N LYS A 269 -4.81 -7.41 -14.38
CA LYS A 269 -4.37 -6.29 -15.22
C LYS A 269 -4.79 -4.91 -14.72
N SER A 270 -5.69 -4.84 -13.73
CA SER A 270 -6.14 -3.60 -13.10
C SER A 270 -5.66 -3.59 -11.66
N ILE A 271 -5.02 -2.50 -11.23
CA ILE A 271 -4.64 -2.26 -9.84
C ILE A 271 -5.93 -2.27 -9.01
N PRO A 272 -6.19 -3.28 -8.16
CA PRO A 272 -7.28 -3.26 -7.22
C PRO A 272 -7.07 -2.09 -6.24
N ASP A 273 -8.16 -1.47 -5.78
CA ASP A 273 -8.09 -0.72 -4.53
C ASP A 273 -7.67 -1.72 -3.45
N TYR A 274 -6.47 -1.55 -2.90
CA TYR A 274 -5.92 -2.36 -1.83
C TYR A 274 -6.18 -1.61 -0.52
N PRO A 275 -7.34 -1.83 0.12
CA PRO A 275 -7.80 -0.97 1.21
C PRO A 275 -6.77 -0.97 2.35
N LEU A 276 -6.17 -2.12 2.68
CA LEU A 276 -5.23 -2.22 3.78
C LEU A 276 -3.94 -1.46 3.49
N CYS A 277 -3.36 -1.60 2.29
CA CYS A 277 -2.27 -0.72 1.84
C CYS A 277 -2.62 0.76 1.99
N GLY A 278 -3.82 1.18 1.58
CA GLY A 278 -4.28 2.56 1.74
C GLY A 278 -4.34 3.03 3.20
N ALA A 279 -4.70 2.16 4.13
CA ALA A 279 -4.72 2.46 5.57
C ALA A 279 -3.34 2.40 6.24
N LEU A 280 -2.37 1.70 5.65
CA LEU A 280 -0.98 1.63 6.13
C LEU A 280 -0.17 2.89 5.80
N LEU A 281 -0.52 3.62 4.73
CA LEU A 281 0.19 4.83 4.33
C LEU A 281 0.19 5.93 5.43
N PRO A 282 -0.95 6.31 6.04
CA PRO A 282 -0.98 7.38 7.03
C PRO A 282 -0.28 7.04 8.35
N VAL A 283 -0.05 5.76 8.66
CA VAL A 283 0.62 5.32 9.89
C VAL A 283 2.14 5.19 9.74
N GLY A 284 2.71 5.64 8.61
CA GLY A 284 4.17 5.68 8.41
C GLY A 284 4.80 4.32 8.05
N PHE A 285 3.99 3.35 7.63
CA PHE A 285 4.44 1.98 7.39
C PHE A 285 5.51 1.85 6.27
N VAL A 286 5.55 2.80 5.33
CA VAL A 286 6.57 2.84 4.27
C VAL A 286 7.98 2.94 4.84
N THR A 287 8.18 3.75 5.88
CA THR A 287 9.47 3.88 6.57
C THR A 287 9.93 2.54 7.12
N THR A 288 9.02 1.81 7.77
CA THR A 288 9.26 0.48 8.32
C THR A 288 9.74 -0.49 7.23
N VAL A 289 9.00 -0.59 6.12
CA VAL A 289 9.34 -1.48 5.01
C VAL A 289 10.68 -1.10 4.37
N ALA A 290 10.96 0.19 4.18
CA ALA A 290 12.20 0.66 3.58
C ALA A 290 13.43 0.34 4.46
N ILE A 291 13.32 0.54 5.78
CA ILE A 291 14.37 0.17 6.73
C ILE A 291 14.62 -1.34 6.69
N ALA A 292 13.56 -2.15 6.66
CA ALA A 292 13.68 -3.59 6.56
C ALA A 292 14.39 -4.05 5.28
N ILE A 293 13.99 -3.53 4.12
CA ILE A 293 14.65 -3.83 2.83
C ILE A 293 16.15 -3.49 2.91
N ARG A 294 16.49 -2.34 3.48
CA ARG A 294 17.89 -1.92 3.67
C ARG A 294 18.66 -2.90 4.56
N THR A 295 18.11 -3.26 5.72
CA THR A 295 18.76 -4.21 6.65
C THR A 295 18.95 -5.58 6.01
N LEU A 296 17.88 -6.14 5.43
CA LEU A 296 17.88 -7.47 4.82
C LEU A 296 18.75 -7.56 3.55
N SER A 297 18.86 -6.48 2.78
CA SER A 297 19.74 -6.43 1.58
C SER A 297 21.23 -6.59 1.91
N SER A 298 21.62 -6.27 3.15
CA SER A 298 23.00 -6.41 3.63
C SER A 298 23.24 -7.73 4.38
N ALA A 299 22.20 -8.52 4.66
CA ALA A 299 22.31 -9.81 5.33
C ALA A 299 22.91 -10.89 4.42
N ASP A 300 23.32 -12.01 5.03
CA ASP A 300 23.86 -13.17 4.31
C ASP A 300 22.81 -13.73 3.33
N PRO A 301 23.10 -13.80 2.02
CA PRO A 301 22.17 -14.33 1.02
C PRO A 301 21.94 -15.85 1.11
N SER A 302 22.71 -16.60 1.91
CA SER A 302 22.53 -18.05 2.08
C SER A 302 21.37 -18.43 3.00
N ASP A 303 20.80 -17.46 3.73
CA ASP A 303 19.63 -17.67 4.60
C ASP A 303 18.32 -17.50 3.81
N ASP A 304 17.58 -18.60 3.67
CA ASP A 304 16.31 -18.66 2.95
C ASP A 304 15.24 -17.76 3.59
N GLU A 305 15.21 -17.62 4.92
CA GLU A 305 14.20 -16.82 5.61
C GLU A 305 14.46 -15.32 5.36
N TYR A 306 15.72 -14.89 5.35
CA TYR A 306 16.08 -13.51 4.99
C TYR A 306 15.66 -13.15 3.58
N ASN A 307 15.93 -14.03 2.61
CA ASN A 307 15.53 -13.81 1.23
C ASN A 307 14.00 -13.78 1.07
N LYS A 308 13.28 -14.66 1.78
CA LYS A 308 11.82 -14.69 1.80
C LYS A 308 11.23 -13.40 2.37
N THR A 309 11.71 -12.93 3.53
CA THR A 309 11.23 -11.67 4.13
C THR A 309 11.58 -10.46 3.26
N LEU A 310 12.76 -10.44 2.64
CA LEU A 310 13.17 -9.39 1.70
C LEU A 310 12.25 -9.37 0.47
N ASN A 311 11.97 -10.55 -0.10
CA ASN A 311 11.04 -10.71 -1.21
C ASN A 311 9.65 -10.16 -0.86
N ASN A 312 9.09 -10.56 0.28
CA ASN A 312 7.81 -10.07 0.79
C ASN A 312 7.82 -8.53 1.01
N SER A 313 8.92 -7.98 1.51
CA SER A 313 9.08 -6.54 1.74
C SER A 313 9.08 -5.76 0.42
N LEU A 314 9.78 -6.26 -0.60
CA LEU A 314 9.83 -5.64 -1.93
C LEU A 314 8.49 -5.75 -2.68
N VAL A 315 7.80 -6.89 -2.58
CA VAL A 315 6.44 -7.07 -3.11
C VAL A 315 5.48 -6.06 -2.49
N LEU A 316 5.56 -5.90 -1.17
CA LEU A 316 4.71 -4.94 -0.47
C LEU A 316 5.07 -3.50 -0.82
N LEU A 317 6.35 -3.15 -0.92
CA LEU A 317 6.77 -1.82 -1.38
C LEU A 317 6.21 -1.52 -2.78
N CYS A 318 6.27 -2.47 -3.71
CA CYS A 318 5.66 -2.30 -5.04
C CYS A 318 4.13 -2.11 -4.96
N SER A 319 3.47 -2.82 -4.04
CA SER A 319 2.02 -2.71 -3.85
C SER A 319 1.62 -1.36 -3.23
N LEU A 320 2.42 -0.85 -2.29
CA LEU A 320 2.29 0.49 -1.72
C LEU A 320 2.58 1.56 -2.78
N ALA A 321 3.61 1.38 -3.61
CA ALA A 321 3.94 2.27 -4.72
C ALA A 321 2.91 2.22 -5.86
N GLY A 322 2.07 1.18 -5.91
CA GLY A 322 0.93 1.08 -6.81
C GLY A 322 -0.32 1.84 -6.35
N GLN A 323 -0.35 2.31 -5.10
CA GLN A 323 -1.45 3.13 -4.59
C GLN A 323 -1.42 4.55 -5.17
N GLN A 324 -2.47 5.32 -4.88
CA GLN A 324 -2.45 6.77 -5.05
C GLN A 324 -1.21 7.38 -4.38
N ARG A 325 -0.54 8.29 -5.09
CA ARG A 325 0.71 8.95 -4.64
C ARG A 325 1.88 7.98 -4.40
N GLY A 326 1.99 6.93 -5.21
CA GLY A 326 3.15 6.01 -5.19
C GLY A 326 4.52 6.70 -5.29
N ASP A 327 4.59 7.90 -5.87
CA ASP A 327 5.78 8.74 -5.87
C ASP A 327 6.22 9.18 -4.45
N GLN A 328 5.27 9.50 -3.56
CA GLN A 328 5.57 9.81 -2.16
C GLN A 328 6.03 8.59 -1.39
N VAL A 329 5.45 7.42 -1.67
CA VAL A 329 5.89 6.14 -1.10
C VAL A 329 7.36 5.90 -1.44
N LEU A 330 7.72 6.02 -2.72
CA LEU A 330 9.11 5.84 -3.14
C LEU A 330 10.04 6.95 -2.64
N GLN A 331 9.55 8.19 -2.52
CA GLN A 331 10.30 9.28 -1.89
C GLN A 331 10.67 8.93 -0.44
N THR A 332 9.69 8.53 0.37
CA THR A 332 9.93 8.09 1.76
C THR A 332 10.85 6.88 1.79
N ALA A 333 10.69 5.92 0.90
CA ALA A 333 11.58 4.76 0.85
C ALA A 333 13.03 5.14 0.50
N LEU A 334 13.24 6.09 -0.41
CA LEU A 334 14.58 6.64 -0.74
C LEU A 334 15.21 7.35 0.46
N GLU A 335 14.43 8.18 1.17
CA GLU A 335 14.87 8.88 2.39
C GLU A 335 15.30 7.90 3.51
N HIS A 336 14.83 6.66 3.45
CA HIS A 336 15.17 5.59 4.40
C HIS A 336 16.10 4.51 3.81
N GLY A 337 16.79 4.84 2.71
CA GLY A 337 17.91 4.06 2.20
C GLY A 337 17.57 2.96 1.19
N LEU A 338 16.42 3.06 0.50
CA LEU A 338 16.06 2.13 -0.58
C LEU A 338 17.16 2.04 -1.65
N LEU A 339 17.72 3.16 -2.11
CA LEU A 339 18.75 3.14 -3.17
C LEU A 339 19.99 2.35 -2.73
N ARG A 340 20.45 2.57 -1.48
CA ARG A 340 21.56 1.83 -0.88
C ARG A 340 21.27 0.33 -0.82
N ALA A 341 20.03 -0.04 -0.49
CA ALA A 341 19.60 -1.44 -0.48
C ALA A 341 19.68 -2.07 -1.88
N LEU A 342 19.20 -1.37 -2.91
CA LEU A 342 19.25 -1.83 -4.30
C LEU A 342 20.68 -2.02 -4.80
N ILE A 343 21.60 -1.13 -4.41
CA ILE A 343 23.02 -1.26 -4.73
C ILE A 343 23.62 -2.48 -4.01
N ALA A 344 23.27 -2.73 -2.76
CA ALA A 344 23.72 -3.94 -2.06
C ALA A 344 23.24 -5.22 -2.77
N LEU A 345 21.97 -5.25 -3.19
CA LEU A 345 21.41 -6.36 -3.97
C LEU A 345 22.06 -6.51 -5.35
N SER A 346 22.49 -5.41 -5.98
CA SER A 346 23.16 -5.45 -7.28
C SER A 346 24.49 -6.18 -7.31
N LYS A 347 25.08 -6.40 -6.13
CA LYS A 347 26.35 -7.11 -5.93
C LYS A 347 26.15 -8.60 -5.64
N ARG A 348 24.91 -9.08 -5.47
CA ARG A 348 24.63 -10.49 -5.20
C ARG A 348 24.61 -11.28 -6.51
N ASP A 349 25.28 -12.42 -6.52
CA ASP A 349 25.31 -13.31 -7.69
C ASP A 349 23.98 -14.05 -7.91
N GLN A 350 23.25 -14.32 -6.83
CA GLN A 350 21.98 -15.05 -6.83
C GLN A 350 20.88 -14.18 -6.23
N LEU A 351 19.95 -13.72 -7.08
CA LEU A 351 18.74 -13.02 -6.62
C LEU A 351 17.47 -13.89 -6.68
N GLY A 352 17.49 -15.00 -7.43
CA GLY A 352 16.32 -15.88 -7.55
C GLY A 352 15.06 -15.12 -7.98
N GLU A 353 13.96 -15.29 -7.21
CA GLU A 353 12.67 -14.63 -7.46
C GLU A 353 12.71 -13.11 -7.26
N ILE A 354 13.65 -12.61 -6.44
CA ILE A 354 13.79 -11.18 -6.14
C ILE A 354 14.11 -10.38 -7.41
N ALA A 355 14.85 -10.96 -8.36
CA ALA A 355 15.22 -10.28 -9.61
C ALA A 355 14.00 -9.78 -10.40
N GLY A 356 12.92 -10.56 -10.44
CA GLY A 356 11.69 -10.18 -11.13
C GLY A 356 10.98 -8.99 -10.46
N ILE A 357 10.99 -8.96 -9.13
CA ILE A 357 10.39 -7.86 -8.35
C ILE A 357 11.23 -6.60 -8.47
N LEU A 358 12.56 -6.71 -8.46
CA LEU A 358 13.45 -5.57 -8.67
C LEU A 358 13.27 -4.97 -10.07
N LEU A 359 13.17 -5.83 -11.10
CA LEU A 359 12.91 -5.39 -12.46
C LEU A 359 11.61 -4.59 -12.53
N ARG A 360 10.55 -5.10 -11.87
CA ARG A 360 9.27 -4.42 -11.75
C ARG A 360 9.38 -3.09 -11.00
N LEU A 361 10.04 -3.08 -9.83
CA LEU A 361 10.27 -1.88 -9.01
C LEU A 361 10.94 -0.77 -9.83
N VAL A 362 12.00 -1.12 -10.55
CA VAL A 362 12.76 -0.17 -11.36
C VAL A 362 11.94 0.35 -12.54
N LEU A 363 11.39 -0.55 -13.36
CA LEU A 363 10.70 -0.18 -14.60
C LEU A 363 9.33 0.44 -14.39
N GLU A 364 8.49 -0.12 -13.50
CA GLU A 364 7.10 0.31 -13.32
C GLU A 364 6.96 1.46 -12.33
N PHE A 365 7.90 1.62 -11.38
CA PHE A 365 7.74 2.59 -10.29
C PHE A 365 8.87 3.62 -10.23
N MET A 366 10.14 3.23 -10.21
CA MET A 366 11.24 4.18 -10.03
C MET A 366 11.46 5.09 -11.24
N ILE A 367 11.61 4.53 -12.46
CA ILE A 367 11.78 5.31 -13.69
C ILE A 367 10.61 6.29 -13.88
N PRO A 368 9.34 5.86 -13.83
CA PRO A 368 8.21 6.78 -13.98
C PRO A 368 8.09 7.80 -12.84
N SER A 369 8.76 7.61 -11.70
CA SER A 369 8.76 8.57 -10.58
C SER A 369 9.75 9.72 -10.78
N THR A 370 10.71 9.59 -11.69
CA THR A 370 11.69 10.63 -12.02
C THR A 370 11.08 11.88 -12.64
N VAL A 371 9.77 11.89 -12.95
CA VAL A 371 9.05 13.10 -13.38
C VAL A 371 8.65 13.99 -12.21
N TYR A 372 8.68 13.48 -10.98
CA TYR A 372 8.21 14.20 -9.80
C TYR A 372 9.36 14.90 -9.08
N TYR A 373 9.16 16.19 -8.80
CA TYR A 373 10.20 17.07 -8.25
C TYR A 373 10.75 16.56 -6.91
N TYR A 374 9.87 16.21 -5.95
CA TYR A 374 10.32 15.79 -4.62
C TYR A 374 10.93 14.39 -4.62
N PHE A 375 10.46 13.49 -5.51
CA PHE A 375 11.12 12.21 -5.73
C PHE A 375 12.55 12.41 -6.24
N LEU A 376 12.77 13.26 -7.25
CA LEU A 376 14.13 13.56 -7.74
C LEU A 376 15.01 14.20 -6.65
N LYS A 377 14.45 15.07 -5.81
CA LYS A 377 15.18 15.65 -4.69
C LYS A 377 15.62 14.60 -3.68
N ALA A 378 14.74 13.67 -3.30
CA ALA A 378 15.10 12.56 -2.42
C ALA A 378 16.10 11.61 -3.08
N LEU A 379 15.95 11.37 -4.39
CA LEU A 379 16.84 10.53 -5.17
C LEU A 379 18.26 11.12 -5.28
N GLU A 380 18.39 12.43 -5.47
CA GLU A 380 19.69 13.12 -5.45
C GLU A 380 20.41 12.95 -4.11
N ALA A 381 19.69 13.15 -3.00
CA ALA A 381 20.24 12.99 -1.67
C ALA A 381 20.72 11.54 -1.45
N ALA A 382 19.88 10.56 -1.80
CA ALA A 382 20.23 9.14 -1.71
C ALA A 382 21.39 8.76 -2.65
N TYR A 383 21.45 9.33 -3.86
CA TYR A 383 22.53 9.11 -4.81
C TYR A 383 23.85 9.66 -4.29
N THR A 384 23.82 10.87 -3.71
CA THR A 384 25.01 11.51 -3.11
C THR A 384 25.57 10.67 -1.97
N GLU A 385 24.71 10.12 -1.11
CA GLU A 385 25.13 9.20 -0.04
C GLU A 385 25.76 7.91 -0.60
N ALA A 386 25.29 7.44 -1.76
CA ALA A 386 25.69 6.17 -2.35
C ALA A 386 26.73 6.28 -3.48
N ALA A 387 27.26 7.49 -3.76
CA ALA A 387 28.07 7.78 -4.95
C ALA A 387 29.29 6.86 -5.07
N ASP A 388 30.03 6.65 -3.97
CA ASP A 388 31.20 5.76 -3.95
C ASP A 388 30.82 4.32 -4.32
N SER A 389 29.66 3.83 -3.87
CA SER A 389 29.22 2.47 -4.18
C SER A 389 28.74 2.29 -5.62
N LEU A 390 28.28 3.37 -6.27
CA LEU A 390 27.84 3.38 -7.67
C LEU A 390 29.00 3.53 -8.65
N ALA A 391 30.10 4.16 -8.26
CA ALA A 391 31.25 4.37 -9.15
C ALA A 391 32.01 3.08 -9.54
N HIS A 392 31.81 1.96 -8.81
CA HIS A 392 32.69 0.80 -8.86
C HIS A 392 32.13 -0.46 -9.57
N GLY A 393 31.45 -0.32 -10.72
CA GLY A 393 31.31 -1.43 -11.67
C GLY A 393 29.92 -1.70 -12.24
N THR A 394 29.79 -2.88 -12.87
CA THR A 394 28.55 -3.37 -13.49
C THR A 394 27.60 -3.91 -12.42
N HIS A 395 26.38 -3.39 -12.39
CA HIS A 395 25.34 -3.82 -11.47
C HIS A 395 24.54 -5.00 -12.05
N PHE A 396 24.25 -6.02 -11.23
CA PHE A 396 23.45 -7.20 -11.62
C PHE A 396 24.07 -8.08 -12.73
N PRO A 397 25.34 -8.54 -12.61
CA PRO A 397 26.03 -9.28 -13.67
C PRO A 397 25.31 -10.57 -14.09
N SER A 398 24.65 -11.26 -13.16
CA SER A 398 23.91 -12.50 -13.41
C SER A 398 22.51 -12.30 -14.02
N HIS A 399 22.02 -11.05 -14.14
CA HIS A 399 20.64 -10.74 -14.52
C HIS A 399 20.59 -9.65 -15.60
N PRO A 400 20.78 -10.00 -16.88
CA PRO A 400 20.99 -9.02 -17.96
C PRO A 400 19.78 -8.10 -18.20
N ASP A 401 18.54 -8.57 -18.00
CA ASP A 401 17.35 -7.72 -18.09
C ASP A 401 17.31 -6.66 -16.97
N LEU A 402 17.64 -7.07 -15.75
CA LEU A 402 17.69 -6.18 -14.60
C LEU A 402 18.85 -5.19 -14.71
N ALA A 403 20.02 -5.64 -15.17
CA ALA A 403 21.16 -4.78 -15.47
C ALA A 403 20.77 -3.69 -16.49
N ARG A 404 20.14 -4.07 -17.62
CA ARG A 404 19.64 -3.10 -18.61
C ARG A 404 18.63 -2.12 -18.02
N ALA A 405 17.70 -2.61 -17.22
CA ALA A 405 16.70 -1.76 -16.56
C ALA A 405 17.35 -0.77 -15.58
N TRP A 406 18.36 -1.23 -14.83
CA TRP A 406 19.14 -0.42 -13.91
C TRP A 406 19.95 0.65 -14.63
N ASP A 407 20.67 0.29 -15.70
CA ASP A 407 21.42 1.24 -16.52
C ASP A 407 20.49 2.31 -17.11
N ARG A 408 19.34 1.88 -17.63
CA ARG A 408 18.29 2.80 -18.12
C ARG A 408 17.81 3.74 -17.02
N PHE A 409 17.62 3.23 -15.81
CA PHE A 409 17.24 4.03 -14.66
C PHE A 409 18.31 5.08 -14.31
N LEU A 410 19.59 4.69 -14.25
CA LEU A 410 20.69 5.62 -13.96
C LEU A 410 20.81 6.73 -15.01
N VAL A 411 20.73 6.39 -16.30
CA VAL A 411 20.77 7.38 -17.40
C VAL A 411 19.56 8.33 -17.33
N THR A 412 18.36 7.77 -17.10
CA THR A 412 17.14 8.57 -16.97
C THR A 412 17.24 9.51 -15.77
N MET A 413 17.68 8.99 -14.63
CA MET A 413 17.87 9.76 -13.39
C MET A 413 18.85 10.91 -13.61
N GLY A 414 20.05 10.66 -14.17
CA GLY A 414 21.04 11.71 -14.44
C GLY A 414 20.46 12.84 -15.30
N THR A 415 19.85 12.48 -16.43
CA THR A 415 19.18 13.44 -17.33
C THR A 415 18.12 14.27 -16.60
N ARG A 416 17.33 13.65 -15.71
CA ARG A 416 16.24 14.32 -14.98
C ARG A 416 16.74 15.15 -13.81
N LEU A 417 17.84 14.76 -13.17
CA LEU A 417 18.50 15.55 -12.14
C LEU A 417 19.10 16.83 -12.72
N ASP A 418 19.75 16.76 -13.89
CA ASP A 418 20.27 17.93 -14.59
C ASP A 418 19.14 18.94 -14.89
N LEU A 419 18.01 18.45 -15.41
CA LEU A 419 16.82 19.27 -15.65
C LEU A 419 16.23 19.86 -14.36
N ARG A 420 16.30 19.15 -13.24
CA ARG A 420 15.86 19.68 -11.94
C ARG A 420 16.81 20.78 -11.44
N ILE A 421 18.12 20.62 -11.62
CA ILE A 421 19.12 21.64 -11.28
C ILE A 421 18.94 22.87 -12.18
N GLU A 422 18.72 22.68 -13.47
CA GLU A 422 18.37 23.75 -14.40
C GLU A 422 17.09 24.46 -13.94
N PHE A 423 16.03 23.72 -13.59
CA PHE A 423 14.79 24.28 -13.07
C PHE A 423 14.96 25.08 -11.76
N ASP A 424 15.79 24.60 -10.84
CA ASP A 424 16.05 25.29 -9.56
C ASP A 424 16.99 26.50 -9.74
N SER A 425 17.91 26.46 -10.71
CA SER A 425 18.84 27.57 -11.03
C SER A 425 18.19 28.64 -11.90
N ASP A 426 17.29 28.26 -12.80
CA ASP A 426 16.45 29.16 -13.59
C ASP A 426 15.31 29.72 -12.72
N SER A 427 15.71 30.46 -11.69
CA SER A 427 14.86 31.40 -10.95
C SER A 427 14.28 32.51 -11.85
N GLY A 428 14.52 32.44 -13.17
CA GLY A 428 13.85 33.23 -14.17
C GLY A 428 12.34 33.25 -13.89
N PRO A 429 11.68 34.41 -14.03
CA PRO A 429 10.28 34.51 -13.67
C PRO A 429 9.49 33.56 -14.56
N SER A 430 9.00 32.46 -13.98
CA SER A 430 8.23 31.41 -14.66
C SER A 430 7.41 32.02 -15.79
N ARG A 431 7.67 31.66 -17.05
CA ARG A 431 6.95 32.31 -18.16
C ARG A 431 5.54 31.73 -18.25
N GLY A 432 4.57 32.56 -18.57
CA GLY A 432 3.20 32.15 -18.88
C GLY A 432 2.78 32.68 -20.23
N VAL A 433 1.81 32.02 -20.84
CA VAL A 433 1.16 32.47 -22.08
C VAL A 433 -0.18 33.09 -21.72
N CYS A 434 -0.51 34.23 -22.32
CA CYS A 434 -1.81 34.85 -22.19
C CYS A 434 -2.90 33.89 -22.72
N GLY A 435 -3.90 33.58 -21.89
CA GLY A 435 -4.99 32.68 -22.22
C GLY A 435 -5.98 33.21 -23.24
N ASN A 436 -5.93 34.50 -23.59
CA ASN A 436 -6.63 35.00 -24.75
C ASN A 436 -5.99 34.42 -26.02
N ALA A 437 -6.70 33.51 -26.69
CA ALA A 437 -6.22 32.82 -27.88
C ALA A 437 -5.85 33.75 -29.05
N LYS A 438 -6.35 34.99 -29.06
CA LYS A 438 -5.97 36.00 -30.07
C LYS A 438 -4.72 36.82 -29.69
N CYS A 439 -4.24 36.68 -28.46
CA CYS A 439 -3.11 37.45 -27.94
C CYS A 439 -1.81 36.66 -28.00
N GLY A 440 -1.76 35.47 -27.41
CA GLY A 440 -0.56 34.61 -27.40
C GLY A 440 0.67 35.20 -26.68
N LYS A 441 0.58 36.39 -26.06
CA LYS A 441 1.71 37.04 -25.40
C LYS A 441 2.32 36.13 -24.33
N ILE A 442 3.61 35.86 -24.48
CA ILE A 442 4.43 35.18 -23.47
C ILE A 442 5.07 36.26 -22.59
N ALA A 443 4.89 36.16 -21.28
CA ALA A 443 5.52 37.07 -20.33
C ALA A 443 5.92 36.33 -19.05
N ALA A 444 6.75 36.96 -18.23
CA ALA A 444 6.97 36.54 -16.86
C ALA A 444 5.63 36.39 -16.13
N ARG A 445 5.41 35.30 -15.41
CA ARG A 445 4.14 34.98 -14.74
C ARG A 445 3.74 36.02 -13.70
N LYS A 446 4.73 36.67 -13.06
CA LYS A 446 4.50 37.81 -12.16
C LYS A 446 3.85 39.01 -12.86
N ASP A 447 4.04 39.12 -14.18
CA ASP A 447 3.48 40.18 -15.02
C ASP A 447 2.14 39.76 -15.68
N LEU A 448 1.66 38.54 -15.37
CA LEU A 448 0.38 38.03 -15.84
C LEU A 448 -0.63 37.98 -14.68
N ASN A 449 -1.86 38.36 -14.98
CA ASN A 449 -2.98 38.29 -14.06
C ASN A 449 -3.64 36.91 -14.14
N ALA A 450 -3.65 36.16 -13.04
CA ALA A 450 -4.40 34.91 -12.97
C ALA A 450 -5.91 35.18 -12.89
N CYS A 451 -6.72 34.31 -13.51
CA CYS A 451 -8.17 34.35 -13.36
C CYS A 451 -8.57 34.22 -11.89
N LYS A 452 -9.37 35.15 -11.35
CA LYS A 452 -9.85 35.07 -9.95
C LYS A 452 -10.74 33.86 -9.66
N GLY A 453 -11.32 33.24 -10.69
CA GLY A 453 -12.17 32.05 -10.57
C GLY A 453 -11.37 30.75 -10.46
N CYS A 454 -10.64 30.38 -11.52
CA CYS A 454 -9.89 29.12 -11.56
C CYS A 454 -8.41 29.25 -11.17
N SER A 455 -7.84 30.47 -11.19
CA SER A 455 -6.41 30.76 -10.97
C SER A 455 -5.42 30.14 -11.95
N GLU A 456 -5.90 29.47 -13.00
CA GLU A 456 -5.02 28.81 -13.98
C GLU A 456 -4.76 29.64 -15.22
N VAL A 457 -5.82 30.20 -15.81
CA VAL A 457 -5.66 30.99 -17.02
C VAL A 457 -5.01 32.31 -16.65
N LEU A 458 -3.85 32.57 -17.25
CA LEU A 458 -3.06 33.78 -17.05
C LEU A 458 -3.38 34.78 -18.16
N TYR A 459 -3.47 36.06 -17.84
CA TYR A 459 -3.77 37.10 -18.81
C TYR A 459 -2.79 38.26 -18.68
N CYS A 460 -2.23 38.71 -19.80
CA CYS A 460 -1.34 39.87 -19.78
C CYS A 460 -2.06 41.19 -19.45
N SER A 461 -3.39 41.22 -19.54
CA SER A 461 -4.20 42.39 -19.18
C SER A 461 -5.64 42.00 -18.85
N ARG A 462 -6.39 42.91 -18.21
CA ARG A 462 -7.82 42.73 -17.91
C ARG A 462 -8.67 42.67 -19.18
N GLU A 463 -8.25 43.35 -20.23
CA GLU A 463 -8.92 43.38 -21.53
C GLU A 463 -8.85 41.99 -22.18
N CYS A 464 -7.67 41.36 -22.16
CA CYS A 464 -7.51 39.97 -22.63
C CYS A 464 -8.38 39.00 -21.82
N GLN A 465 -8.46 39.18 -20.50
CA GLN A 465 -9.35 38.38 -19.66
C GLN A 465 -10.82 38.58 -20.05
N LYS A 466 -11.29 39.82 -20.25
CA LYS A 466 -12.69 40.10 -20.64
C LYS A 466 -13.05 39.47 -21.99
N VAL A 467 -12.13 39.55 -22.95
CA VAL A 467 -12.32 38.97 -24.29
C VAL A 467 -12.44 37.44 -24.19
N ASP A 468 -11.48 36.79 -23.54
CA ASP A 468 -11.49 35.33 -23.39
C ASP A 468 -12.68 34.84 -22.54
N TRP A 469 -13.04 35.59 -21.49
CA TRP A 469 -14.20 35.31 -20.64
C TRP A 469 -15.49 35.24 -21.44
N ARG A 470 -15.75 36.25 -22.29
CA ARG A 470 -16.96 36.29 -23.13
C ARG A 470 -16.92 35.23 -24.24
N ALA A 471 -15.74 34.95 -24.79
CA ALA A 471 -15.59 34.05 -25.91
C ALA A 471 -15.72 32.57 -25.51
N ARG A 472 -15.06 32.14 -24.42
CA ARG A 472 -14.99 30.71 -24.05
C ARG A 472 -14.82 30.44 -22.56
N HIS A 473 -14.01 31.23 -21.85
CA HIS A 473 -13.53 30.82 -20.53
C HIS A 473 -14.63 30.82 -19.46
N ARG A 474 -15.68 31.65 -19.60
CA ARG A 474 -16.82 31.63 -18.67
C ARG A 474 -17.44 30.23 -18.53
N ALA A 475 -17.54 29.47 -19.62
CA ALA A 475 -18.13 28.14 -19.62
C ALA A 475 -17.17 27.07 -19.06
N SER A 476 -15.85 27.26 -19.16
CA SER A 476 -14.84 26.32 -18.67
C SER A 476 -14.35 26.62 -17.26
N CYS A 477 -14.46 27.86 -16.78
CA CYS A 477 -13.83 28.32 -15.53
C CYS A 477 -14.26 27.51 -14.31
N ALA A 478 -15.55 27.15 -14.18
CA ALA A 478 -16.01 26.33 -13.08
C ALA A 478 -15.41 24.91 -13.12
N LYS A 479 -15.33 24.31 -14.30
CA LYS A 479 -14.71 22.99 -14.51
C LYS A 479 -13.23 23.04 -14.19
N GLU A 480 -12.52 24.04 -14.73
CA GLU A 480 -11.09 24.24 -14.44
C GLU A 480 -10.84 24.43 -12.94
N ARG A 481 -11.72 25.14 -12.23
CA ARG A 481 -11.63 25.31 -10.77
C ARG A 481 -11.81 23.99 -10.02
N ASP A 482 -12.80 23.18 -10.39
CA ASP A 482 -13.10 21.91 -9.73
C ASP A 482 -12.03 20.84 -10.05
N SER A 483 -11.47 20.87 -11.25
CA SER A 483 -10.33 20.02 -11.62
C SER A 483 -9.06 20.48 -10.92
N HIS A 484 -8.90 21.80 -10.71
CA HIS A 484 -7.78 22.31 -9.92
C HIS A 484 -7.86 21.99 -8.46
N SER A 485 -9.04 22.02 -7.84
CA SER A 485 -9.17 21.63 -6.44
C SER A 485 -8.72 20.17 -6.27
N LYS A 486 -9.09 19.28 -7.19
CA LYS A 486 -8.60 17.89 -7.23
C LYS A 486 -7.10 17.78 -7.48
N ALA A 487 -6.57 18.46 -8.50
CA ALA A 487 -5.13 18.42 -8.80
C ALA A 487 -4.25 19.09 -7.72
N ARG A 488 -4.78 20.05 -6.97
CA ARG A 488 -4.13 20.67 -5.80
C ARG A 488 -4.12 19.75 -4.58
N ILE A 489 -5.08 18.84 -4.48
CA ILE A 489 -5.06 17.79 -3.47
C ILE A 489 -3.91 16.81 -3.76
N ILE A 490 -3.63 16.53 -5.04
CA ILE A 490 -2.63 15.52 -5.45
C ILE A 490 -1.23 16.12 -5.55
N TYR A 491 -1.05 17.28 -6.21
CA TYR A 491 0.28 17.86 -6.47
C TYR A 491 0.45 19.24 -5.84
N THR A 492 1.67 19.54 -5.41
CA THR A 492 2.08 20.89 -5.00
C THR A 492 2.19 21.83 -6.21
N ALA A 493 2.22 23.14 -5.94
CA ALA A 493 2.45 24.13 -7.00
C ALA A 493 3.83 24.00 -7.66
N LYS A 494 4.85 23.59 -6.89
CA LYS A 494 6.21 23.39 -7.39
C LYS A 494 6.28 22.20 -8.34
N GLU A 495 5.72 21.06 -7.97
CA GLU A 495 5.65 19.86 -8.84
C GLU A 495 4.93 20.16 -10.15
N ARG A 496 3.80 20.87 -10.11
CA ARG A 496 3.09 21.24 -11.35
C ARG A 496 3.92 22.13 -12.27
N THR A 497 4.74 23.01 -11.70
CA THR A 497 5.60 23.90 -12.48
C THR A 497 6.78 23.14 -13.05
N PHE A 498 7.38 22.24 -12.26
CA PHE A 498 8.45 21.35 -12.71
C PHE A 498 7.98 20.40 -13.82
N LEU A 499 6.82 19.78 -13.70
CA LEU A 499 6.26 18.93 -14.76
C LEU A 499 6.09 19.70 -16.07
N ARG A 500 5.55 20.93 -16.02
CA ARG A 500 5.45 21.80 -17.21
C ARG A 500 6.81 22.13 -17.81
N PHE A 501 7.81 22.40 -16.98
CA PHE A 501 9.18 22.60 -17.42
C PHE A 501 9.72 21.35 -18.11
N LEU A 502 9.55 20.17 -17.50
CA LEU A 502 9.97 18.88 -18.05
C LEU A 502 9.38 18.63 -19.43
N LEU A 503 8.07 18.86 -19.56
CA LEU A 503 7.32 18.71 -20.80
C LEU A 503 7.74 19.70 -21.86
N HIS A 504 8.07 20.93 -21.47
CA HIS A 504 8.62 21.91 -22.39
C HIS A 504 9.98 21.47 -22.94
N GLN A 505 10.85 20.92 -22.10
CA GLN A 505 12.16 20.41 -22.52
C GLN A 505 12.01 19.23 -23.50
N GLU A 506 11.08 18.29 -23.24
CA GLU A 506 10.78 17.22 -24.21
C GLU A 506 10.15 17.77 -25.50
N TYR A 507 9.26 18.75 -25.41
CA TYR A 507 8.72 19.43 -26.59
C TYR A 507 9.85 20.05 -27.43
N LEU A 508 10.81 20.75 -26.83
CA LEU A 508 11.90 21.37 -27.57
C LEU A 508 12.77 20.34 -28.32
N LYS A 509 13.00 19.17 -27.70
CA LYS A 509 13.71 18.04 -28.35
C LYS A 509 12.94 17.46 -29.54
N HIS A 510 11.61 17.41 -29.44
CA HIS A 510 10.76 16.73 -30.42
C HIS A 510 9.95 17.67 -31.34
N LYS A 511 10.10 19.00 -31.22
CA LYS A 511 9.23 20.01 -31.87
C LYS A 511 9.08 19.83 -33.37
N PHE A 512 10.16 19.45 -34.08
CA PHE A 512 10.12 19.24 -35.53
C PHE A 512 9.30 18.01 -35.91
N GLN A 513 9.50 16.89 -35.20
CA GLN A 513 8.75 15.66 -35.44
C GLN A 513 7.26 15.86 -35.10
N ILE A 514 6.97 16.53 -33.99
CA ILE A 514 5.59 16.88 -33.60
C ILE A 514 4.93 17.77 -34.67
N ALA A 515 5.62 18.81 -35.15
CA ALA A 515 5.07 19.70 -36.18
C ALA A 515 4.79 18.95 -37.49
N LEU A 516 5.69 18.04 -37.89
CA LEU A 516 5.50 17.20 -39.07
C LEU A 516 4.30 16.28 -38.92
N ASP A 517 4.18 15.57 -37.79
CA ASP A 517 3.08 14.66 -37.54
C ASP A 517 1.74 15.41 -37.43
N HIS A 518 1.74 16.61 -36.84
CA HIS A 518 0.55 17.46 -36.80
C HIS A 518 0.14 17.94 -38.19
N THR A 519 1.11 18.33 -39.02
CA THR A 519 0.84 18.79 -40.39
C THR A 519 0.27 17.66 -41.25
N THR A 520 0.83 16.45 -41.14
CA THR A 520 0.34 15.27 -41.87
C THR A 520 -1.04 14.82 -41.39
N GLY A 521 -1.27 14.79 -40.08
CA GLY A 521 -2.58 14.50 -39.49
C GLY A 521 -3.65 15.52 -39.92
N TRP A 522 -3.29 16.80 -39.99
CA TRP A 522 -4.19 17.86 -40.42
C TRP A 522 -4.51 17.79 -41.92
N ALA A 523 -3.53 17.44 -42.75
CA ALA A 523 -3.76 17.23 -44.18
C ALA A 523 -4.72 16.07 -44.44
N ALA A 524 -4.60 14.99 -43.67
CA ALA A 524 -5.54 13.87 -43.74
C ALA A 524 -6.95 14.24 -43.28
N ASN A 525 -7.07 15.11 -42.27
CA ASN A 525 -8.36 15.58 -41.77
C ASN A 525 -8.25 17.02 -41.24
N ARG A 526 -8.69 17.99 -42.04
CA ARG A 526 -8.61 19.43 -41.68
C ARG A 526 -9.39 19.82 -40.42
N ASN A 527 -10.33 18.97 -39.99
CA ASN A 527 -11.13 19.16 -38.79
C ASN A 527 -10.62 18.35 -37.60
N ALA A 528 -9.54 17.56 -37.76
CA ALA A 528 -8.96 16.81 -36.65
C ALA A 528 -8.38 17.74 -35.59
N ILE A 529 -8.69 17.46 -34.34
CA ILE A 529 -7.98 18.01 -33.19
C ILE A 529 -6.86 17.03 -32.87
N LEU A 530 -5.62 17.49 -32.92
CA LEU A 530 -4.45 16.66 -32.70
C LEU A 530 -3.91 16.83 -31.29
N PHE A 531 -3.41 15.75 -30.72
CA PHE A 531 -2.80 15.68 -29.40
C PHE A 531 -1.39 15.14 -29.51
N THR A 532 -0.53 15.53 -28.58
CA THR A 532 0.80 14.94 -28.41
C THR A 532 0.83 14.26 -27.04
N LEU A 533 1.14 12.96 -27.04
CA LEU A 533 1.32 12.16 -25.85
C LEU A 533 2.82 12.03 -25.57
N TYR A 534 3.21 12.29 -24.32
CA TYR A 534 4.56 12.05 -23.82
C TYR A 534 4.49 10.88 -22.83
N ASP A 535 5.11 9.76 -23.19
CA ASP A 535 5.18 8.58 -22.33
C ASP A 535 6.49 8.54 -21.55
N PHE A 536 6.44 9.08 -20.33
CA PHE A 536 7.56 9.08 -19.39
C PHE A 536 7.79 7.73 -18.70
N THR A 537 6.99 6.70 -18.98
CA THR A 537 7.29 5.33 -18.54
C THR A 537 8.36 4.67 -19.41
N THR A 538 8.67 5.30 -20.55
CA THR A 538 9.71 4.86 -21.47
C THR A 538 10.89 5.83 -21.45
N PHE A 539 12.09 5.27 -21.58
CA PHE A 539 13.33 5.99 -21.86
C PHE A 539 14.02 5.40 -23.11
N PRO A 540 14.34 6.20 -24.14
CA PRO A 540 13.99 7.62 -24.26
C PRO A 540 12.47 7.84 -24.22
N VAL A 541 12.04 9.05 -23.85
CA VAL A 541 10.61 9.38 -23.79
C VAL A 541 9.99 9.17 -25.17
N GLN A 542 8.97 8.33 -25.24
CA GLN A 542 8.19 8.18 -26.45
C GLN A 542 7.24 9.36 -26.62
N VAL A 543 7.28 9.95 -27.80
CA VAL A 543 6.42 11.07 -28.19
C VAL A 543 5.60 10.64 -29.39
N GLU A 544 4.29 10.62 -29.20
CA GLU A 544 3.33 10.15 -30.20
C GLU A 544 2.25 11.21 -30.42
N THR A 545 1.67 11.22 -31.61
CA THR A 545 0.59 12.15 -31.96
C THR A 545 -0.67 11.40 -32.31
N TYR A 546 -1.81 11.94 -31.88
CA TYR A 546 -3.10 11.28 -31.94
C TYR A 546 -4.19 12.25 -32.41
N GLN A 547 -5.23 11.73 -33.06
CA GLN A 547 -6.45 12.48 -33.37
C GLN A 547 -7.47 12.34 -32.23
N ALA A 548 -8.29 13.37 -32.03
CA ALA A 548 -9.37 13.35 -31.04
C ALA A 548 -10.37 12.20 -31.21
N SER A 549 -10.50 11.69 -32.44
CA SER A 549 -11.37 10.57 -32.80
C SER A 549 -10.79 9.22 -32.40
N ASP A 550 -9.52 9.13 -32.04
CA ASP A 550 -8.84 7.87 -31.75
C ASP A 550 -9.40 7.24 -30.48
N ASP A 551 -9.57 5.92 -30.48
CA ASP A 551 -10.20 5.23 -29.34
C ASP A 551 -9.32 5.27 -28.09
N ILE A 552 -8.00 5.40 -28.25
CA ILE A 552 -7.05 5.65 -27.15
C ILE A 552 -7.44 6.94 -26.42
N ILE A 553 -7.62 8.02 -27.18
CA ILE A 553 -8.05 9.33 -26.70
C ILE A 553 -9.45 9.18 -26.06
N LYS A 554 -10.43 8.56 -26.72
CA LYS A 554 -11.75 8.35 -26.11
C LYS A 554 -11.69 7.55 -24.79
N GLY A 555 -10.85 6.52 -24.72
CA GLY A 555 -10.63 5.73 -23.52
C GLY A 555 -10.07 6.55 -22.37
N VAL A 556 -9.12 7.44 -22.67
CA VAL A 556 -8.58 8.44 -21.73
C VAL A 556 -9.66 9.40 -21.25
N PHE A 557 -10.53 9.90 -22.14
CA PHE A 557 -11.55 10.90 -21.81
C PHE A 557 -12.87 10.32 -21.24
N ARG A 558 -13.07 8.99 -21.19
CA ARG A 558 -14.34 8.38 -20.70
C ARG A 558 -14.60 8.56 -19.20
N GLY A 559 -13.69 9.17 -18.43
CA GLY A 559 -13.87 9.45 -17.00
C GLY A 559 -13.62 10.91 -16.58
N VAL A 560 -13.24 11.79 -17.51
CA VAL A 560 -12.80 13.16 -17.20
C VAL A 560 -13.36 14.09 -18.28
N GLY A 561 -13.98 15.21 -17.87
CA GLY A 561 -14.55 16.17 -18.82
C GLY A 561 -13.50 16.66 -19.83
N PHE A 562 -13.92 16.85 -21.09
CA PHE A 562 -13.12 17.20 -22.27
C PHE A 562 -12.23 18.47 -22.18
N MET A 563 -12.07 19.09 -21.01
CA MET A 563 -11.39 20.39 -20.83
C MET A 563 -10.19 20.40 -19.87
N ASP A 564 -9.84 19.28 -19.22
CA ASP A 564 -8.72 19.21 -18.25
C ASP A 564 -7.33 19.02 -18.90
N MET A 565 -7.06 19.72 -20.00
CA MET A 565 -6.06 19.30 -20.99
C MET A 565 -4.62 19.82 -20.79
N GLN A 566 -4.29 20.46 -19.66
CA GLN A 566 -2.94 21.02 -19.47
C GLN A 566 -1.98 20.10 -18.69
N MET A 567 -2.48 19.14 -17.93
CA MET A 567 -1.71 18.06 -17.31
C MET A 567 -2.71 17.00 -16.84
N MET A 568 -3.01 16.01 -17.68
CA MET A 568 -3.73 14.82 -17.21
C MET A 568 -2.73 13.75 -16.81
N HIS A 569 -2.92 13.24 -15.59
CA HIS A 569 -2.55 11.87 -15.26
C HIS A 569 -3.56 10.97 -15.97
N LEU A 570 -3.14 10.11 -16.91
CA LEU A 570 -4.03 9.04 -17.37
C LEU A 570 -4.42 8.19 -16.15
N ARG A 571 -5.70 7.81 -16.10
CA ARG A 571 -6.36 7.06 -15.02
C ARG A 571 -5.43 6.03 -14.34
N GLU A 572 -5.33 6.10 -13.01
CA GLU A 572 -4.47 5.31 -12.10
C GLU A 572 -4.85 3.81 -12.02
N GLY A 573 -4.95 3.12 -13.15
CA GLY A 573 -5.43 1.74 -13.19
C GLY A 573 -4.60 0.82 -14.07
N ALA A 574 -3.26 0.92 -14.05
CA ALA A 574 -2.33 -0.08 -14.63
C ALA A 574 -0.83 0.27 -14.49
N GLY A 575 -0.42 1.30 -13.74
CA GLY A 575 0.98 1.76 -13.73
C GLY A 575 1.39 2.56 -14.97
N GLU A 576 0.46 2.86 -15.89
CA GLU A 576 0.72 3.69 -17.07
C GLU A 576 0.72 5.19 -16.70
N ARG A 577 1.90 5.77 -16.48
CA ARG A 577 2.09 7.22 -16.24
C ARG A 577 2.31 7.98 -17.55
N LYS A 578 1.30 8.00 -18.40
CA LYS A 578 1.35 8.76 -19.65
C LYS A 578 0.78 10.16 -19.43
N TRP A 579 1.40 11.15 -20.08
CA TRP A 579 1.01 12.55 -19.97
C TRP A 579 0.55 13.05 -21.33
N MET A 580 -0.65 13.63 -21.37
CA MET A 580 -1.26 14.08 -22.63
C MET A 580 -1.29 15.60 -22.70
N PHE A 581 -0.82 16.13 -23.83
CA PHE A 581 -0.91 17.55 -24.17
C PHE A 581 -1.82 17.74 -25.35
N LYS A 582 -2.76 18.67 -25.19
CA LYS A 582 -3.38 19.31 -26.33
C LYS A 582 -2.51 20.47 -26.75
N LEU A 583 -2.00 20.46 -27.98
CA LEU A 583 -1.71 21.73 -28.63
C LEU A 583 -3.05 22.44 -28.78
N ALA A 584 -3.22 23.54 -28.04
CA ALA A 584 -4.37 24.40 -28.23
C ALA A 584 -4.43 24.76 -29.71
N ARG A 585 -5.64 24.84 -30.26
CA ARG A 585 -5.93 25.35 -31.60
C ARG A 585 -5.22 26.69 -31.73
N GLU A 586 -4.01 26.66 -32.23
CA GLU A 586 -3.22 27.85 -32.44
C GLU A 586 -3.92 28.51 -33.63
N ASN A 587 -4.59 29.62 -33.33
CA ASN A 587 -5.06 30.56 -34.33
C ASN A 587 -3.90 31.48 -34.76
N SER A 588 -2.65 31.14 -34.45
CA SER A 588 -1.59 31.44 -35.41
C SER A 588 -2.05 30.75 -36.68
N GLU A 589 -2.28 31.54 -37.72
CA GLU A 589 -2.27 31.01 -39.06
C GLU A 589 -1.15 29.98 -39.11
N VAL A 590 -1.47 28.72 -39.45
CA VAL A 590 -0.43 27.76 -39.89
C VAL A 590 0.50 28.62 -40.74
N PRO A 591 1.77 28.82 -40.32
CA PRO A 591 2.58 29.82 -40.98
C PRO A 591 2.49 29.60 -42.48
N ASP A 592 2.34 30.65 -43.29
CA ASP A 592 1.92 30.47 -44.68
C ASP A 592 2.83 29.48 -45.43
N ALA A 593 4.08 29.36 -44.98
CA ALA A 593 5.02 28.33 -45.40
C ALA A 593 4.57 26.86 -45.13
N LEU A 594 3.92 26.56 -44.01
CA LEU A 594 3.32 25.26 -43.71
C LEU A 594 1.95 25.04 -44.38
N LYS A 595 1.19 26.09 -44.70
CA LYS A 595 -0.01 25.95 -45.57
C LYS A 595 0.39 25.52 -46.98
N ASP A 596 1.50 26.06 -47.47
CA ASP A 596 2.09 25.71 -48.76
C ASP A 596 2.62 24.26 -48.76
N VAL A 597 3.14 23.77 -47.62
CA VAL A 597 3.42 22.34 -47.41
C VAL A 597 2.14 21.53 -47.56
N ALA A 598 1.06 21.89 -46.86
CA ALA A 598 -0.18 21.12 -46.88
C ALA A 598 -0.83 21.03 -48.27
N VAL A 599 -0.66 22.06 -49.10
CA VAL A 599 -1.10 22.08 -50.51
C VAL A 599 -0.23 21.17 -51.40
N ARG A 600 1.04 20.96 -51.02
CA ARG A 600 2.02 20.17 -51.79
C ARG A 600 2.24 18.74 -51.28
N LEU A 601 1.66 18.37 -50.14
CA LEU A 601 1.85 17.08 -49.47
C LEU A 601 1.60 15.87 -50.39
N ASP A 602 0.59 15.96 -51.28
CA ASP A 602 0.26 14.88 -52.21
C ASP A 602 1.34 14.63 -53.28
N SER A 603 2.29 15.55 -53.42
CA SER A 603 3.35 15.53 -54.45
C SER A 603 4.77 15.35 -53.89
N LEU A 604 4.94 15.35 -52.57
CA LEU A 604 6.26 15.35 -51.91
C LEU A 604 6.48 14.06 -51.12
N SER A 605 7.68 13.49 -51.23
CA SER A 605 8.09 12.38 -50.37
C SER A 605 8.26 12.85 -48.91
N ARG A 606 8.21 11.91 -47.96
CA ARG A 606 8.43 12.20 -46.52
C ARG A 606 9.72 12.99 -46.25
N ASP A 607 10.80 12.69 -46.97
CA ASP A 607 12.07 13.40 -46.81
C ASP A 607 12.05 14.80 -47.41
N GLN A 608 11.33 15.00 -48.52
CA GLN A 608 11.13 16.33 -49.10
C GLN A 608 10.27 17.22 -48.19
N ILE A 609 9.24 16.65 -47.55
CA ILE A 609 8.42 17.35 -46.56
C ILE A 609 9.29 17.75 -45.36
N ARG A 610 10.15 16.86 -44.85
CA ARG A 610 11.09 17.15 -43.76
C ARG A 610 12.01 18.33 -44.08
N ILE A 611 12.66 18.30 -45.25
CA ILE A 611 13.57 19.37 -45.70
C ILE A 611 12.80 20.70 -45.84
N TYR A 612 11.61 20.67 -46.43
CA TYR A 612 10.82 21.87 -46.67
C TYR A 612 10.29 22.49 -45.37
N VAL A 613 9.79 21.68 -44.43
CA VAL A 613 9.35 22.13 -43.10
C VAL A 613 10.53 22.74 -42.34
N ALA A 614 11.70 22.10 -42.35
CA ALA A 614 12.91 22.64 -41.72
C ALA A 614 13.32 24.00 -42.32
N GLN A 615 13.37 24.11 -43.64
CA GLN A 615 13.69 25.36 -44.35
C GLN A 615 12.64 26.46 -44.16
N SER A 616 11.37 26.09 -43.98
CA SER A 616 10.27 27.02 -43.75
C SER A 616 10.32 27.61 -42.33
N LEU A 617 10.54 26.75 -41.33
CA LEU A 617 10.73 27.18 -39.94
C LEU A 617 11.99 28.04 -39.76
N GLN A 618 13.04 27.77 -40.54
CA GLN A 618 14.25 28.59 -40.58
C GLN A 618 14.00 29.97 -41.20
N ARG A 619 13.22 30.05 -42.28
CA ARG A 619 12.87 31.31 -42.98
C ARG A 619 12.01 32.24 -42.13
N GLU A 620 11.14 31.71 -41.28
CA GLU A 620 10.26 32.51 -40.43
C GLU A 620 10.87 32.93 -39.09
N GLY A 621 12.18 32.72 -38.90
CA GLY A 621 12.86 33.15 -37.67
C GLY A 621 12.44 32.39 -36.42
N MET A 622 11.69 31.29 -36.55
CA MET A 622 11.39 30.37 -35.43
C MET A 622 12.62 29.59 -34.93
N VAL A 623 13.79 29.81 -35.56
CA VAL A 623 15.13 29.36 -35.13
C VAL A 623 15.85 30.41 -34.26
N ALA A 624 15.31 31.63 -34.08
CA ALA A 624 15.98 32.71 -33.33
C ALA A 624 15.91 32.56 -31.79
N ILE A 625 16.06 31.34 -31.25
CA ILE A 625 16.46 31.07 -29.84
C ILE A 625 17.53 29.96 -29.78
N THR A 626 18.19 29.60 -30.90
CA THR A 626 19.23 28.54 -30.90
C THR A 626 20.54 29.00 -31.54
N ALA A 627 20.91 30.28 -31.35
CA ALA A 627 22.23 30.79 -31.73
C ALA A 627 23.10 31.24 -30.54
N ASP A 628 22.63 31.05 -29.31
CA ASP A 628 23.45 31.06 -28.10
C ASP A 628 22.92 29.93 -27.19
N ILE A 629 23.84 29.12 -26.64
CA ILE A 629 23.71 27.72 -26.14
C ILE A 629 23.90 26.70 -27.26
#